data_AF-A0A6J4LM37-F1
#
_entry.id   AF-A0A6J4LM37-F1
#
_cell.length_a   1.000
_cell.length_b   1.000
_cell.length_c   1.000
_cell.angle_alpha   90.00
_cell.angle_beta   90.00
_cell.angle_gamma   90.00
#
_symmetry.space_group_name_H-M   'P 1'
#
loop_
_entity.id
_entity.type
_entity.pdbx_description
1 polymer ?
#
loop_
_entity_poly.entity_id
_entity_poly.type
_entity_poly.pdbx_seq_one_letter_code
_entity_poly.pdbx_strand_id
1 'polypeptide(L)'
;MIRRLLLACGLAVLCVNVTAKPKPLPMPLAPELPVEVVLNQHELAVDVPATATAVGAQFGLIGALVGAGIQNAQVKNAEERVMPLRDLLLEYRFNERLEAALRAKLASDGLSPAPVITVMKSPWDALDAQQSKQDMPLHAMVLIPRYSIDSDFQQLSVTLTAQVVDRTVKPNGKVKTRYAFSRAYAFRFPLLADTGENLPRWIGAGGPHLAGLLDQGIEQTVDMLVYDFSAEGRAQWDQKIKRENVTLKGLMYAGLAVRKTDDWVWVRSGRNFMQTVHGYRPVTATAAPASVTSAAAVVEPATSEVAPGTAPVTAPMSGPMTAPSTAPGTAPAVTPAGAPAGIP
;
A
#
# COMPACT_ATOMS: atom_id res chain seq x y z
N MET A 1 -45.36 47.21 -8.08
CA MET A 1 -43.96 46.80 -7.78
C MET A 1 -43.85 45.52 -6.95
N ILE A 2 -44.71 45.28 -5.95
CA ILE A 2 -44.65 44.11 -5.03
C ILE A 2 -44.72 42.73 -5.74
N ARG A 3 -45.55 42.56 -6.79
CA ARG A 3 -45.64 41.29 -7.55
C ARG A 3 -44.36 40.90 -8.31
N ARG A 4 -43.52 41.88 -8.71
CA ARG A 4 -42.24 41.59 -9.39
C ARG A 4 -41.14 41.19 -8.39
N LEU A 5 -41.24 41.63 -7.13
CA LEU A 5 -40.32 41.24 -6.06
C LEU A 5 -40.57 39.79 -5.60
N LEU A 6 -41.85 39.37 -5.52
CA LEU A 6 -42.21 37.99 -5.14
C LEU A 6 -41.83 36.95 -6.20
N LEU A 7 -41.84 37.30 -7.50
CA LEU A 7 -41.42 36.41 -8.57
C LEU A 7 -39.89 36.15 -8.56
N ALA A 8 -39.10 37.16 -8.19
CA ALA A 8 -37.64 37.05 -8.09
C ALA A 8 -37.20 36.20 -6.88
N CYS A 9 -37.90 36.31 -5.73
CA CYS A 9 -37.63 35.46 -4.58
C CYS A 9 -38.07 33.99 -4.81
N GLY A 10 -39.12 33.74 -5.60
CA GLY A 10 -39.55 32.38 -5.94
C GLY A 10 -38.57 31.62 -6.84
N LEU A 11 -37.86 32.32 -7.74
CA LEU A 11 -36.90 31.68 -8.66
C LEU A 11 -35.57 31.31 -7.97
N ALA A 12 -35.17 32.04 -6.93
CA ALA A 12 -33.94 31.75 -6.18
C ALA A 12 -34.05 30.51 -5.28
N VAL A 13 -35.26 30.09 -4.90
CA VAL A 13 -35.50 28.90 -4.06
C VAL A 13 -35.51 27.59 -4.88
N LEU A 14 -35.58 27.67 -6.21
CA LEU A 14 -35.58 26.50 -7.10
C LEU A 14 -34.20 26.15 -7.67
N CYS A 15 -33.14 26.88 -7.30
CA CYS A 15 -31.76 26.44 -7.52
C CYS A 15 -31.39 25.34 -6.51
N VAL A 16 -32.14 24.24 -6.52
CA VAL A 16 -31.74 23.01 -5.83
C VAL A 16 -30.43 22.60 -6.48
N ASN A 17 -29.33 22.69 -5.74
CA ASN A 17 -28.02 22.25 -6.19
C ASN A 17 -28.10 20.76 -6.51
N VAL A 18 -28.37 20.43 -7.77
CA VAL A 18 -28.29 19.07 -8.29
C VAL A 18 -26.81 18.70 -8.20
N THR A 19 -26.44 18.11 -7.08
CA THR A 19 -25.09 17.61 -6.86
C THR A 19 -24.95 16.41 -7.78
N ALA A 20 -24.23 16.59 -8.89
CA ALA A 20 -23.95 15.51 -9.82
C ALA A 20 -23.33 14.34 -9.04
N LYS A 21 -23.91 13.14 -9.20
CA LYS A 21 -23.33 11.93 -8.62
C LYS A 21 -21.88 11.80 -9.12
N PRO A 22 -20.94 11.35 -8.28
CA PRO A 22 -19.59 11.07 -8.73
C PRO A 22 -19.63 10.16 -9.98
N LYS A 23 -18.88 10.53 -11.01
CA LYS A 23 -18.75 9.68 -12.21
C LYS A 23 -18.17 8.33 -11.76
N PRO A 24 -18.80 7.19 -12.10
CA PRO A 24 -18.24 5.89 -11.77
C PRO A 24 -16.88 5.72 -12.46
N LEU A 25 -15.95 5.04 -11.80
CA LEU A 25 -14.66 4.71 -12.40
C LEU A 25 -14.86 3.76 -13.60
N PRO A 26 -14.03 3.88 -14.66
CA PRO A 26 -14.08 2.95 -15.80
C PRO A 26 -13.67 1.53 -15.38
N MET A 27 -14.12 0.52 -16.12
CA MET A 27 -13.76 -0.89 -15.93
C MET A 27 -13.31 -1.47 -17.29
N PRO A 28 -12.02 -1.85 -17.45
CA PRO A 28 -10.91 -1.67 -16.50
C PRO A 28 -10.63 -0.18 -16.21
N LEU A 29 -9.83 0.12 -15.18
CA LEU A 29 -9.42 1.50 -14.90
C LEU A 29 -8.67 2.12 -16.09
N ALA A 30 -7.76 1.33 -16.69
CA ALA A 30 -7.09 1.64 -17.95
C ALA A 30 -6.61 0.34 -18.61
N PRO A 31 -6.45 0.30 -19.95
CA PRO A 31 -5.82 -0.85 -20.63
C PRO A 31 -4.39 -1.10 -20.12
N GLU A 32 -3.59 -0.05 -20.00
CA GLU A 32 -2.28 -0.03 -19.35
C GLU A 32 -2.35 0.94 -18.18
N LEU A 33 -2.40 0.43 -16.96
CA LEU A 33 -2.52 1.24 -15.74
C LEU A 33 -1.14 1.47 -15.13
N PRO A 34 -0.65 2.73 -15.05
CA PRO A 34 0.49 3.05 -14.19
C PRO A 34 0.13 2.78 -12.73
N VAL A 35 0.93 1.94 -12.07
CA VAL A 35 0.81 1.61 -10.66
C VAL A 35 2.06 2.04 -9.94
N GLU A 36 1.92 2.93 -8.97
CA GLU A 36 3.02 3.43 -8.15
C GLU A 36 2.94 2.78 -6.77
N VAL A 37 3.94 1.99 -6.40
CA VAL A 37 4.03 1.36 -5.08
C VAL A 37 4.99 2.14 -4.21
N VAL A 38 4.47 2.83 -3.19
CA VAL A 38 5.27 3.68 -2.30
C VAL A 38 5.65 2.89 -1.06
N LEU A 39 6.88 2.39 -1.03
CA LEU A 39 7.45 1.71 0.12
C LEU A 39 7.93 2.77 1.12
N ASN A 40 7.28 2.83 2.28
CA ASN A 40 7.61 3.80 3.34
C ASN A 40 8.09 3.13 4.63
N GLN A 41 8.29 1.81 4.61
CA GLN A 41 8.50 1.02 5.80
C GLN A 41 9.53 -0.09 5.56
N HIS A 42 10.42 -0.27 6.54
CA HIS A 42 11.47 -1.29 6.53
C HIS A 42 11.37 -2.27 7.69
N GLU A 43 10.64 -1.93 8.75
CA GLU A 43 10.53 -2.71 9.99
C GLU A 43 9.08 -2.71 10.50
N LEU A 44 8.70 -3.67 11.35
CA LEU A 44 7.35 -3.74 11.94
C LEU A 44 7.00 -2.43 12.67
N ALA A 45 5.93 -1.75 12.24
CA ALA A 45 5.45 -0.53 12.87
C ALA A 45 4.58 -0.84 14.09
N VAL A 46 4.51 0.09 15.04
CA VAL A 46 3.56 0.00 16.15
C VAL A 46 2.43 1.01 15.98
N ASP A 47 1.20 0.54 16.03
CA ASP A 47 0.00 1.37 15.99
C ASP A 47 -0.41 1.75 17.41
N VAL A 48 -0.14 3.00 17.79
CA VAL A 48 -0.70 3.60 19.00
C VAL A 48 -2.04 4.22 18.63
N PRO A 49 -3.15 3.85 19.29
CA PRO A 49 -4.45 4.45 19.04
C PRO A 49 -4.38 5.97 19.07
N ALA A 50 -4.77 6.60 17.96
CA ALA A 50 -4.87 8.05 17.89
C ALA A 50 -5.88 8.53 18.93
N THR A 51 -5.49 9.44 19.82
CA THR A 51 -6.45 10.26 20.56
C THR A 51 -7.22 11.11 19.55
N ALA A 52 -8.48 11.47 19.83
CA ALA A 52 -9.37 12.14 18.87
C ALA A 52 -8.77 13.40 18.19
N THR A 53 -7.74 13.99 18.78
CA THR A 53 -6.94 15.12 18.29
C THR A 53 -5.99 14.80 17.12
N ALA A 54 -5.62 13.53 16.88
CA ALA A 54 -4.63 13.16 15.86
C ALA A 54 -5.22 12.77 14.48
N VAL A 55 -6.55 12.63 14.36
CA VAL A 55 -7.22 12.19 13.12
C VAL A 55 -7.10 13.22 11.98
N GLY A 56 -6.85 14.50 12.30
CA GLY A 56 -6.65 15.56 11.30
C GLY A 56 -5.31 15.52 10.55
N ALA A 57 -4.32 14.79 11.08
CA ALA A 57 -2.95 14.76 10.56
C ALA A 57 -2.68 13.65 9.53
N GLN A 58 -3.63 12.72 9.34
CA GLN A 58 -3.40 11.44 8.67
C GLN A 58 -3.38 11.49 7.13
N PHE A 59 -3.56 12.67 6.53
CA PHE A 59 -3.68 12.85 5.07
C PHE A 59 -2.42 13.36 4.36
N GLY A 60 -1.24 13.21 4.97
CA GLY A 60 0.03 13.43 4.26
C GLY A 60 1.23 13.13 5.15
N LEU A 61 2.33 12.70 4.52
CA LEU A 61 3.62 12.42 5.17
C LEU A 61 4.19 13.61 5.98
N ILE A 62 3.62 14.80 5.83
CA ILE A 62 4.03 16.06 6.47
C ILE A 62 3.12 16.44 7.66
N GLY A 63 1.95 15.82 7.83
CA GLY A 63 0.98 16.21 8.87
C GLY A 63 1.31 15.73 10.30
N ALA A 64 2.25 14.79 10.46
CA ALA A 64 2.43 14.02 11.69
C ALA A 64 3.25 14.69 12.82
N LEU A 65 3.74 15.92 12.65
CA LEU A 65 4.72 16.51 13.57
C LEU A 65 4.15 17.35 14.72
N VAL A 66 2.83 17.58 14.81
CA VAL A 66 2.26 18.53 15.79
C VAL A 66 1.23 17.86 16.71
N GLY A 67 1.73 17.08 17.66
CA GLY A 67 0.95 16.45 18.76
C GLY A 67 1.83 15.86 19.88
N ALA A 68 3.03 16.40 20.07
CA ALA A 68 4.24 15.63 20.39
C ALA A 68 4.58 15.41 21.89
N GLY A 69 3.68 15.69 22.84
CA GLY A 69 3.99 15.52 24.28
C GLY A 69 3.70 14.11 24.80
N ILE A 70 2.44 13.85 25.12
CA ILE A 70 1.99 12.59 25.74
C ILE A 70 2.01 11.43 24.74
N GLN A 71 1.62 11.69 23.49
CA GLN A 71 1.63 10.68 22.44
C GLN A 71 3.05 10.22 22.11
N ASN A 72 4.06 11.09 22.28
CA ASN A 72 5.45 10.73 22.05
C ASN A 72 6.00 9.76 23.10
N ALA A 73 5.62 9.91 24.38
CA ALA A 73 6.03 8.97 25.42
C ALA A 73 5.41 7.57 25.20
N GLN A 74 4.12 7.51 24.83
CA GLN A 74 3.45 6.23 24.52
C GLN A 74 4.02 5.58 23.26
N VAL A 75 4.24 6.36 22.20
CA VAL A 75 4.90 5.87 20.97
C VAL A 75 6.29 5.36 21.29
N LYS A 76 7.12 6.12 22.00
CA LYS A 76 8.48 5.68 22.37
C LYS A 76 8.47 4.38 23.19
N ASN A 77 7.59 4.27 24.18
CA ASN A 77 7.46 3.05 24.97
C ASN A 77 7.02 1.85 24.10
N ALA A 78 6.05 2.05 23.22
CA ALA A 78 5.56 1.01 22.32
C ALA A 78 6.65 0.58 21.32
N GLU A 79 7.43 1.53 20.79
CA GLU A 79 8.59 1.31 19.92
C GLU A 79 9.70 0.51 20.64
N GLU A 80 9.99 0.82 21.91
CA GLU A 80 10.95 0.03 22.71
C GLU A 80 10.45 -1.40 22.95
N ARG A 81 9.14 -1.57 23.22
CA ARG A 81 8.54 -2.88 23.50
C ARG A 81 8.42 -3.79 22.28
N VAL A 82 8.33 -3.24 21.06
CA VAL A 82 8.22 -4.07 19.84
C VAL A 82 9.57 -4.62 19.38
N MET A 83 10.70 -4.13 19.91
CA MET A 83 12.05 -4.52 19.48
C MET A 83 12.25 -6.05 19.37
N PRO A 84 11.83 -6.88 20.34
CA PRO A 84 11.98 -8.33 20.20
C PRO A 84 11.22 -8.93 19.00
N LEU A 85 10.09 -8.35 18.60
CA LEU A 85 9.35 -8.79 17.41
C LEU A 85 10.01 -8.29 16.12
N ARG A 86 10.64 -7.11 16.14
CA ARG A 86 11.45 -6.62 15.01
C ARG A 86 12.65 -7.53 14.79
N ASP A 87 13.33 -7.92 15.86
CA ASP A 87 14.48 -8.82 15.79
C ASP A 87 14.11 -10.18 15.17
N LEU A 88 12.93 -10.73 15.51
CA LEU A 88 12.40 -11.95 14.88
C LEU A 88 12.10 -11.81 13.38
N LEU A 89 11.95 -10.59 12.89
CA LEU A 89 11.58 -10.26 11.51
C LEU A 89 12.70 -9.53 10.76
N LEU A 90 13.93 -9.45 11.30
CA LEU A 90 15.05 -8.72 10.70
C LEU A 90 15.35 -9.16 9.25
N GLU A 91 15.21 -10.47 8.98
CA GLU A 91 15.46 -11.05 7.65
C GLU A 91 14.22 -11.07 6.76
N TYR A 92 13.06 -10.67 7.27
CA TYR A 92 11.80 -10.76 6.53
C TYR A 92 11.69 -9.68 5.46
N ARG A 93 11.72 -10.09 4.18
CA ARG A 93 11.65 -9.20 3.01
C ARG A 93 10.22 -8.81 2.63
N PHE A 94 9.53 -8.05 3.48
CA PHE A 94 8.13 -7.65 3.26
C PHE A 94 7.90 -7.00 1.88
N ASN A 95 8.75 -6.04 1.49
CA ASN A 95 8.58 -5.27 0.26
C ASN A 95 8.65 -6.13 -1.01
N GLU A 96 9.62 -7.07 -1.07
CA GLU A 96 9.79 -7.98 -2.21
C GLU A 96 8.59 -8.94 -2.34
N ARG A 97 8.11 -9.46 -1.21
CA ARG A 97 6.96 -10.38 -1.15
C ARG A 97 5.67 -9.69 -1.59
N LEU A 98 5.45 -8.45 -1.15
CA LEU A 98 4.33 -7.64 -1.59
C LEU A 98 4.42 -7.31 -3.09
N GLU A 99 5.57 -6.86 -3.57
CA GLU A 99 5.75 -6.56 -5.00
C GLU A 99 5.45 -7.79 -5.86
N ALA A 100 5.95 -8.96 -5.45
CA ALA A 100 5.65 -10.22 -6.14
C ALA A 100 4.14 -10.52 -6.18
N ALA A 101 3.44 -10.37 -5.05
CA ALA A 101 1.99 -10.56 -4.98
C ALA A 101 1.22 -9.55 -5.87
N LEU A 102 1.64 -8.29 -5.91
CA LEU A 102 1.06 -7.27 -6.78
C LEU A 102 1.28 -7.61 -8.26
N ARG A 103 2.52 -7.95 -8.65
CA ARG A 103 2.84 -8.36 -10.03
C ARG A 103 2.02 -9.56 -10.48
N ALA A 104 1.81 -10.53 -9.59
CA ALA A 104 1.05 -11.74 -9.90
C ALA A 104 -0.47 -11.49 -10.08
N LYS A 105 -1.04 -10.48 -9.40
CA LYS A 105 -2.50 -10.36 -9.24
C LYS A 105 -3.13 -9.08 -9.78
N LEU A 106 -2.37 -8.00 -10.00
CA LEU A 106 -2.95 -6.73 -10.46
C LEU A 106 -3.48 -6.80 -11.90
N ALA A 107 -2.95 -7.71 -12.73
CA ALA A 107 -3.50 -8.00 -14.04
C ALA A 107 -4.90 -8.62 -13.89
N SER A 108 -5.95 -7.83 -14.09
CA SER A 108 -7.34 -8.23 -13.85
C SER A 108 -8.33 -7.35 -14.62
N ASP A 109 -9.51 -7.89 -14.92
CA ASP A 109 -10.58 -7.21 -15.68
C ASP A 109 -11.03 -5.90 -15.02
N GLY A 110 -10.96 -5.83 -13.69
CA GLY A 110 -11.38 -4.69 -12.89
C GLY A 110 -10.37 -3.52 -12.87
N LEU A 111 -9.08 -3.82 -13.04
CA LEU A 111 -7.99 -2.85 -12.90
C LEU A 111 -7.34 -2.54 -14.24
N SER A 112 -6.59 -3.50 -14.80
CA SER A 112 -5.89 -3.39 -16.07
C SER A 112 -5.41 -4.79 -16.49
N PRO A 113 -5.49 -5.16 -17.78
CA PRO A 113 -4.88 -6.39 -18.27
C PRO A 113 -3.34 -6.34 -18.31
N ALA A 114 -2.73 -5.15 -18.35
CA ALA A 114 -1.29 -4.94 -18.46
C ALA A 114 -0.82 -3.79 -17.54
N PRO A 115 -0.85 -3.95 -16.21
CA PRO A 115 -0.42 -2.91 -15.29
C PRO A 115 1.09 -2.68 -15.39
N VAL A 116 1.51 -1.41 -15.33
CA VAL A 116 2.92 -1.00 -15.32
C VAL A 116 3.29 -0.58 -13.91
N ILE A 117 4.00 -1.45 -13.19
CA ILE A 117 4.33 -1.26 -11.77
C ILE A 117 5.69 -0.57 -11.61
N THR A 118 5.69 0.62 -11.02
CA THR A 118 6.86 1.38 -10.60
C THR A 118 6.95 1.38 -9.07
N VAL A 119 8.08 0.91 -8.54
CA VAL A 119 8.33 0.85 -7.10
C VAL A 119 9.15 2.06 -6.66
N MET A 120 8.61 2.82 -5.72
CA MET A 120 9.25 3.97 -5.07
C MET A 120 9.75 3.50 -3.71
N LYS A 121 11.07 3.54 -3.48
CA LYS A 121 11.69 2.97 -2.27
C LYS A 121 11.51 3.85 -1.06
N SER A 122 11.17 5.12 -1.27
CA SER A 122 10.88 6.07 -0.22
C SER A 122 9.71 7.00 -0.59
N PRO A 123 9.08 7.63 0.40
CA PRO A 123 8.15 8.74 0.17
C PRO A 123 8.76 9.92 -0.58
N TRP A 124 10.07 10.13 -0.46
CA TRP A 124 10.79 11.19 -1.17
C TRP A 124 10.92 10.86 -2.65
N ASP A 125 11.18 9.60 -3.01
CA ASP A 125 11.19 9.14 -4.40
C ASP A 125 9.83 9.39 -5.06
N ALA A 126 8.75 9.18 -4.31
CA ALA A 126 7.40 9.48 -4.79
C ALA A 126 7.18 10.99 -5.02
N LEU A 127 7.74 11.83 -4.14
CA LEU A 127 7.70 13.28 -4.29
C LEU A 127 8.54 13.74 -5.49
N ASP A 128 9.74 13.20 -5.65
CA ASP A 128 10.66 13.53 -6.74
C ASP A 128 10.08 13.08 -8.09
N ALA A 129 9.50 11.88 -8.16
CA ALA A 129 8.77 11.42 -9.33
C ALA A 129 7.62 12.37 -9.69
N GLN A 130 6.88 12.87 -8.69
CA GLN A 130 5.84 13.89 -8.92
C GLN A 130 6.42 15.24 -9.40
N GLN A 131 7.62 15.61 -8.95
CA GLN A 131 8.30 16.84 -9.36
C GLN A 131 8.94 16.76 -10.74
N SER A 132 9.27 15.55 -11.22
CA SER A 132 9.90 15.33 -12.53
C SER A 132 9.04 15.84 -13.71
N LYS A 133 7.72 16.00 -13.52
CA LYS A 133 6.69 16.56 -14.44
C LYS A 133 6.56 15.92 -15.83
N GLN A 134 7.67 15.60 -16.49
CA GLN A 134 7.72 15.02 -17.83
C GLN A 134 7.32 13.56 -17.80
N ASP A 135 7.75 12.81 -16.77
CA ASP A 135 7.58 11.35 -16.71
C ASP A 135 6.50 10.91 -15.72
N MET A 136 5.88 11.86 -15.02
CA MET A 136 4.85 11.56 -14.02
C MET A 136 3.54 11.13 -14.70
N PRO A 137 2.99 9.94 -14.40
CA PRO A 137 1.71 9.52 -14.95
C PRO A 137 0.59 10.45 -14.45
N LEU A 138 -0.21 10.95 -15.40
CA LEU A 138 -1.33 11.85 -15.10
C LEU A 138 -2.54 11.10 -14.52
N HIS A 139 -2.68 9.81 -14.82
CA HIS A 139 -3.66 8.92 -14.23
C HIS A 139 -2.93 7.68 -13.71
N ALA A 140 -3.00 7.43 -12.42
CA ALA A 140 -2.28 6.33 -11.79
C ALA A 140 -3.03 5.73 -10.62
N MET A 141 -2.73 4.46 -10.32
CA MET A 141 -3.06 3.85 -9.04
C MET A 141 -1.85 3.95 -8.11
N VAL A 142 -2.00 4.60 -6.97
CA VAL A 142 -0.98 4.68 -5.94
C VAL A 142 -1.31 3.68 -4.84
N LEU A 143 -0.36 2.81 -4.51
CA LEU A 143 -0.45 1.78 -3.50
C LEU A 143 0.55 2.06 -2.37
N ILE A 144 0.06 2.15 -1.14
CA ILE A 144 0.88 2.41 0.05
C ILE A 144 0.67 1.26 1.03
N PRO A 145 1.58 0.27 1.03
CA PRO A 145 1.52 -0.84 1.98
C PRO A 145 2.04 -0.44 3.35
N ARG A 146 1.61 -1.20 4.36
CA ARG A 146 2.04 -1.05 5.75
C ARG A 146 1.84 -2.37 6.48
N TYR A 147 2.72 -2.73 7.40
CA TYR A 147 2.50 -3.86 8.32
C TYR A 147 2.78 -3.44 9.75
N SER A 148 1.85 -3.70 10.65
CA SER A 148 1.93 -3.14 12.00
C SER A 148 1.36 -4.10 13.04
N ILE A 149 1.79 -3.91 14.28
CA ILE A 149 1.14 -4.48 15.45
C ILE A 149 0.59 -3.32 16.30
N ASP A 150 -0.55 -3.49 16.94
CA ASP A 150 -1.06 -2.47 17.86
C ASP A 150 -0.21 -2.39 19.14
N SER A 151 -0.29 -1.27 19.86
CA SER A 151 0.52 -1.02 21.07
C SER A 151 0.26 -1.98 22.23
N ASP A 152 -0.90 -2.63 22.22
CA ASP A 152 -1.30 -3.65 23.20
C ASP A 152 -0.98 -5.09 22.73
N PHE A 153 -0.38 -5.21 21.53
CA PHE A 153 0.00 -6.46 20.90
C PHE A 153 -1.16 -7.44 20.73
N GLN A 154 -2.40 -6.95 20.67
CA GLN A 154 -3.58 -7.78 20.45
C GLN A 154 -3.72 -8.22 18.99
N GLN A 155 -3.13 -7.48 18.05
CA GLN A 155 -3.36 -7.71 16.64
C GLN A 155 -2.18 -7.31 15.74
N LEU A 156 -1.67 -8.28 14.98
CA LEU A 156 -0.82 -8.03 13.81
C LEU A 156 -1.71 -7.68 12.60
N SER A 157 -1.27 -6.77 11.74
CA SER A 157 -2.02 -6.37 10.56
C SER A 157 -1.13 -6.07 9.36
N VAL A 158 -1.66 -6.34 8.17
CA VAL A 158 -1.14 -5.85 6.90
C VAL A 158 -2.21 -4.95 6.29
N THR A 159 -1.82 -3.75 5.88
CA THR A 159 -2.71 -2.76 5.28
C THR A 159 -2.16 -2.33 3.92
N LEU A 160 -3.03 -2.23 2.93
CA LEU A 160 -2.75 -1.68 1.62
C LEU A 160 -3.72 -0.51 1.40
N THR A 161 -3.21 0.71 1.34
CA THR A 161 -4.00 1.86 0.93
C THR A 161 -3.90 2.00 -0.58
N ALA A 162 -5.04 2.01 -1.27
CA ALA A 162 -5.10 2.24 -2.71
C ALA A 162 -5.78 3.56 -3.02
N GLN A 163 -5.19 4.32 -3.93
CA GLN A 163 -5.72 5.59 -4.41
C GLN A 163 -5.69 5.60 -5.93
N VAL A 164 -6.77 6.01 -6.57
CA VAL A 164 -6.74 6.36 -8.00
C VAL A 164 -6.64 7.86 -8.08
N VAL A 165 -5.56 8.34 -8.69
CA VAL A 165 -5.23 9.76 -8.74
C VAL A 165 -5.26 10.28 -10.17
N ASP A 166 -5.88 11.44 -10.32
CA ASP A 166 -5.78 12.27 -11.52
C ASP A 166 -4.90 13.48 -11.21
N ARG A 167 -3.85 13.68 -11.98
CA ARG A 167 -2.87 14.74 -11.80
C ARG A 167 -2.95 15.72 -12.96
N THR A 168 -2.75 17.00 -12.63
CA THR A 168 -2.67 18.09 -13.61
C THR A 168 -1.51 18.99 -13.27
N VAL A 169 -0.69 19.32 -14.27
CA VAL A 169 0.41 20.28 -14.10
C VAL A 169 -0.14 21.67 -14.38
N LYS A 170 -0.16 22.55 -13.37
CA LYS A 170 -0.58 23.95 -13.56
C LYS A 170 0.48 24.73 -14.34
N PRO A 171 0.14 25.89 -14.94
CA PRO A 171 1.12 26.76 -15.63
C PRO A 171 2.31 27.18 -14.76
N ASN A 172 2.13 27.27 -13.43
CA ASN A 172 3.21 27.56 -12.48
C ASN A 172 4.08 26.34 -12.12
N GLY A 173 3.89 25.22 -12.82
CA GLY A 173 4.58 23.96 -12.58
C GLY A 173 4.14 23.21 -11.33
N LYS A 174 3.16 23.69 -10.54
CA LYS A 174 2.65 22.92 -9.40
C LYS A 174 1.76 21.79 -9.88
N VAL A 175 2.00 20.58 -9.40
CA VAL A 175 1.11 19.43 -9.63
C VAL A 175 -0.11 19.56 -8.72
N LYS A 176 -1.30 19.48 -9.31
CA LYS A 176 -2.56 19.33 -8.59
C LYS A 176 -3.03 17.90 -8.73
N THR A 177 -3.13 17.21 -7.60
CA THR A 177 -3.64 15.85 -7.49
C THR A 177 -5.11 15.88 -7.06
N ARG A 178 -5.96 15.12 -7.75
CA ARG A 178 -7.34 14.84 -7.38
C ARG A 178 -7.45 13.34 -7.14
N TYR A 179 -8.01 12.95 -5.99
CA TYR A 179 -8.33 11.57 -5.70
C TYR A 179 -9.68 11.22 -6.33
N ALA A 180 -9.66 10.37 -7.35
CA ALA A 180 -10.87 9.79 -7.94
C ALA A 180 -11.39 8.63 -7.06
N PHE A 181 -10.49 7.96 -6.35
CA PHE A 181 -10.77 6.88 -5.42
C PHE A 181 -9.73 6.86 -4.30
N SER A 182 -10.16 6.46 -3.10
CA SER A 182 -9.26 6.17 -1.98
C SER A 182 -9.91 5.14 -1.07
N ARG A 183 -9.21 4.04 -0.78
CA ARG A 183 -9.69 3.00 0.12
C ARG A 183 -8.53 2.28 0.79
N ALA A 184 -8.75 1.84 2.03
CA ALA A 184 -7.83 0.96 2.73
C ALA A 184 -8.36 -0.48 2.74
N TYR A 185 -7.45 -1.41 2.46
CA TYR A 185 -7.64 -2.85 2.59
C TYR A 185 -6.76 -3.31 3.75
N ALA A 186 -7.34 -3.82 4.84
CA ALA A 186 -6.57 -4.20 6.01
C ALA A 186 -6.90 -5.63 6.42
N PHE A 187 -5.92 -6.53 6.38
CA PHE A 187 -6.04 -7.89 6.88
C PHE A 187 -5.41 -8.00 8.26
N ARG A 188 -6.13 -8.57 9.21
CA ARG A 188 -5.84 -8.51 10.64
C ARG A 188 -5.81 -9.90 11.27
N PHE A 189 -4.88 -10.09 12.19
CA PHE A 189 -4.66 -11.32 12.94
C PHE A 189 -4.87 -11.08 14.44
N PRO A 190 -6.13 -10.91 14.90
CA PRO A 190 -6.39 -10.70 16.32
C PRO A 190 -6.10 -11.97 17.12
N LEU A 191 -5.56 -11.82 18.32
CA LEU A 191 -5.45 -12.91 19.28
C LEU A 191 -6.84 -13.31 19.79
N LEU A 192 -7.12 -14.62 19.84
CA LEU A 192 -8.42 -15.14 20.29
C LEU A 192 -8.72 -14.92 21.78
N ALA A 193 -7.71 -14.61 22.59
CA ALA A 193 -7.88 -14.31 24.00
C ALA A 193 -6.95 -13.16 24.38
N ASP A 194 -7.49 -12.12 25.01
CA ASP A 194 -6.68 -11.07 25.63
C ASP A 194 -6.36 -11.49 27.06
N THR A 195 -5.08 -11.78 27.30
CA THR A 195 -4.59 -12.21 28.62
C THR A 195 -3.73 -11.13 29.26
N GLY A 196 -3.58 -9.95 28.65
CA GLY A 196 -2.61 -8.92 29.05
C GLY A 196 -1.14 -9.28 28.74
N GLU A 197 -0.84 -10.56 28.52
CA GLU A 197 0.50 -11.08 28.15
C GLU A 197 0.64 -11.35 26.65
N ASN A 198 0.20 -10.41 25.81
CA ASN A 198 0.12 -10.65 24.36
C ASN A 198 1.49 -10.65 23.66
N LEU A 199 2.42 -9.79 24.09
CA LEU A 199 3.75 -9.71 23.50
C LEU A 199 4.55 -11.03 23.61
N PRO A 200 4.68 -11.67 24.81
CA PRO A 200 5.33 -12.98 24.93
C PRO A 200 4.74 -14.06 24.02
N ARG A 201 3.43 -14.01 23.73
CA ARG A 201 2.78 -14.97 22.83
C ARG A 201 3.23 -14.82 21.39
N TRP A 202 3.31 -13.58 20.88
CA TRP A 202 3.87 -13.31 19.57
C TRP A 202 5.35 -13.68 19.47
N ILE A 203 6.14 -13.39 20.51
CA ILE A 203 7.54 -13.80 20.58
C ILE A 203 7.65 -15.33 20.54
N GLY A 204 6.84 -16.02 21.36
CA GLY A 204 6.82 -17.47 21.44
C GLY A 204 6.36 -18.16 20.14
N ALA A 205 5.55 -17.49 19.32
CA ALA A 205 5.19 -18.00 18.00
C ALA A 205 6.39 -18.06 17.04
N GLY A 206 7.39 -17.18 17.23
CA GLY A 206 8.64 -17.15 16.49
C GLY A 206 8.56 -16.49 15.10
N GLY A 207 9.74 -16.12 14.58
CA GLY A 207 9.89 -15.42 13.30
C GLY A 207 9.23 -16.12 12.10
N PRO A 208 9.41 -17.44 11.88
CA PRO A 208 8.78 -18.14 10.76
C PRO A 208 7.25 -18.08 10.77
N HIS A 209 6.62 -18.18 11.96
CA HIS A 209 5.17 -18.09 12.07
C HIS A 209 4.68 -16.67 11.75
N LEU A 210 5.34 -15.66 12.32
CA LEU A 210 5.03 -14.25 12.05
C LEU A 210 5.19 -13.92 10.55
N ALA A 211 6.26 -14.38 9.92
CA ALA A 211 6.49 -14.23 8.49
C ALA A 211 5.35 -14.87 7.66
N GLY A 212 4.92 -16.08 8.00
CA GLY A 212 3.79 -16.74 7.34
C GLY A 212 2.46 -16.01 7.50
N LEU A 213 2.22 -15.36 8.64
CA LEU A 213 1.05 -14.48 8.83
C LEU A 213 1.16 -13.23 7.95
N LEU A 214 2.34 -12.61 7.87
CA LEU A 214 2.57 -11.44 7.02
C LEU A 214 2.40 -11.78 5.54
N ASP A 215 2.91 -12.93 5.08
CA ASP A 215 2.70 -13.45 3.72
C ASP A 215 1.21 -13.59 3.41
N GLN A 216 0.45 -14.23 4.30
CA GLN A 216 -0.99 -14.34 4.13
C GLN A 216 -1.67 -12.96 4.13
N GLY A 217 -1.24 -12.04 5.01
CA GLY A 217 -1.78 -10.68 5.06
C GLY A 217 -1.55 -9.93 3.75
N ILE A 218 -0.39 -10.08 3.13
CA ILE A 218 -0.06 -9.56 1.80
C ILE A 218 -1.03 -10.16 0.77
N GLU A 219 -1.13 -11.48 0.69
CA GLU A 219 -1.99 -12.15 -0.30
C GLU A 219 -3.43 -11.68 -0.20
N GLN A 220 -3.97 -11.65 1.03
CA GLN A 220 -5.35 -11.27 1.29
C GLN A 220 -5.62 -9.80 1.01
N THR A 221 -4.70 -8.89 1.35
CA THR A 221 -4.89 -7.46 1.05
C THR A 221 -4.87 -7.18 -0.45
N VAL A 222 -4.01 -7.87 -1.21
CA VAL A 222 -4.02 -7.79 -2.67
C VAL A 222 -5.29 -8.41 -3.26
N ASP A 223 -5.74 -9.56 -2.74
CA ASP A 223 -7.00 -10.19 -3.20
C ASP A 223 -8.22 -9.32 -2.90
N MET A 224 -8.24 -8.65 -1.75
CA MET A 224 -9.29 -7.69 -1.41
C MET A 224 -9.29 -6.50 -2.38
N LEU A 225 -8.13 -5.97 -2.75
CA LEU A 225 -8.00 -4.91 -3.77
C LEU A 225 -8.56 -5.38 -5.12
N VAL A 226 -8.08 -6.51 -5.64
CA VAL A 226 -8.51 -7.03 -6.95
C VAL A 226 -10.01 -7.33 -6.96
N TYR A 227 -10.51 -7.98 -5.92
CA TYR A 227 -11.94 -8.23 -5.77
C TYR A 227 -12.75 -6.93 -5.76
N ASP A 228 -12.32 -5.94 -5.00
CA ASP A 228 -13.07 -4.70 -4.84
C ASP A 228 -13.19 -3.88 -6.14
N PHE A 229 -12.25 -4.06 -7.07
CA PHE A 229 -12.31 -3.48 -8.41
C PHE A 229 -13.00 -4.36 -9.47
N SER A 230 -13.31 -5.63 -9.15
CA SER A 230 -14.11 -6.50 -10.01
C SER A 230 -15.56 -6.02 -10.15
N ALA A 231 -16.31 -6.56 -11.13
CA ALA A 231 -17.73 -6.26 -11.30
C ALA A 231 -18.55 -6.48 -10.01
N GLU A 232 -18.31 -7.60 -9.32
CA GLU A 232 -18.98 -7.95 -8.06
C GLU A 232 -18.63 -6.97 -6.94
N GLY A 233 -17.34 -6.64 -6.78
CA GLY A 233 -16.86 -5.71 -5.77
C GLY A 233 -17.42 -4.30 -5.97
N ARG A 234 -17.42 -3.81 -7.22
CA ARG A 234 -17.94 -2.47 -7.56
C ARG A 234 -19.45 -2.36 -7.39
N ALA A 235 -20.20 -3.43 -7.61
CA ALA A 235 -21.64 -3.47 -7.33
C ALA A 235 -21.97 -3.25 -5.84
N GLN A 236 -20.98 -3.40 -4.95
CA GLN A 236 -21.11 -3.15 -3.51
C GLN A 236 -20.72 -1.73 -3.09
N TRP A 237 -20.09 -0.91 -3.95
CA TRP A 237 -19.56 0.40 -3.54
C TRP A 237 -20.63 1.37 -3.07
N ASP A 238 -21.78 1.37 -3.73
CA ASP A 238 -22.91 2.25 -3.38
C ASP A 238 -23.89 1.61 -2.39
N GLN A 239 -23.62 0.37 -1.96
CA GLN A 239 -24.49 -0.30 -1.01
C GLN A 239 -24.40 0.37 0.36
N LYS A 240 -25.56 0.71 0.91
CA LYS A 240 -25.67 1.22 2.27
C LYS A 240 -25.40 0.08 3.25
N ILE A 241 -24.22 0.10 3.85
CA ILE A 241 -23.82 -0.85 4.89
C ILE A 241 -24.70 -0.59 6.12
N LYS A 242 -25.58 -1.54 6.43
CA LYS A 242 -26.36 -1.52 7.67
C LYS A 242 -25.46 -1.99 8.82
N ARG A 243 -25.90 -1.80 10.07
CA ARG A 243 -25.20 -2.28 11.28
C ARG A 243 -25.27 -3.80 11.38
N GLU A 244 -24.64 -4.47 10.43
CA GLU A 244 -24.49 -5.92 10.38
C GLU A 244 -23.25 -6.32 11.16
N ASN A 245 -23.28 -7.53 11.72
CA ASN A 245 -22.16 -8.13 12.41
C ASN A 245 -21.93 -9.52 11.84
N VAL A 246 -20.68 -9.90 11.66
CA VAL A 246 -20.28 -11.22 11.20
C VAL A 246 -19.49 -11.90 12.31
N THR A 247 -19.91 -13.10 12.70
CA THR A 247 -19.21 -13.88 13.72
C THR A 247 -18.23 -14.87 13.09
N LEU A 248 -17.00 -14.92 13.60
CA LEU A 248 -15.96 -15.88 13.23
C LEU A 248 -15.17 -16.27 14.48
N LYS A 249 -15.12 -17.57 14.79
CA LYS A 249 -14.43 -18.15 15.96
C LYS A 249 -14.77 -17.44 17.28
N GLY A 250 -16.06 -17.14 17.48
CA GLY A 250 -16.57 -16.47 18.69
C GLY A 250 -16.38 -14.95 18.72
N LEU A 251 -15.63 -14.37 17.79
CA LEU A 251 -15.44 -12.93 17.68
C LEU A 251 -16.46 -12.31 16.72
N MET A 252 -16.97 -11.12 17.06
CA MET A 252 -17.93 -10.36 16.24
C MET A 252 -17.24 -9.21 15.52
N TYR A 253 -17.45 -9.12 14.21
CA TYR A 253 -16.90 -8.07 13.35
C TYR A 253 -18.02 -7.23 12.75
N ALA A 254 -18.00 -5.92 13.01
CA ALA A 254 -18.99 -5.00 12.45
C ALA A 254 -18.74 -4.77 10.94
N GLY A 255 -19.78 -4.94 10.13
CA GLY A 255 -19.75 -4.73 8.69
C GLY A 255 -20.58 -5.74 7.90
N LEU A 256 -20.73 -5.47 6.62
CA LEU A 256 -21.33 -6.39 5.65
C LEU A 256 -20.31 -7.48 5.29
N ALA A 257 -20.68 -8.75 5.42
CA ALA A 257 -19.84 -9.86 4.97
C ALA A 257 -19.62 -9.77 3.45
N VAL A 258 -18.35 -9.71 3.03
CA VAL A 258 -17.95 -9.71 1.62
C VAL A 258 -17.60 -11.13 1.18
N ARG A 259 -16.75 -11.80 1.96
CA ARG A 259 -16.36 -13.20 1.78
C ARG A 259 -16.14 -13.82 3.16
N LYS A 260 -16.41 -15.12 3.30
CA LYS A 260 -16.24 -15.83 4.57
C LYS A 260 -15.82 -17.27 4.31
N THR A 261 -14.85 -17.73 5.08
CA THR A 261 -14.47 -19.15 5.24
C THR A 261 -14.57 -19.52 6.72
N ASP A 262 -14.20 -20.75 7.06
CA ASP A 262 -14.13 -21.19 8.47
C ASP A 262 -12.98 -20.53 9.24
N ASP A 263 -11.96 -20.02 8.54
CA ASP A 263 -10.75 -19.46 9.13
C ASP A 263 -10.67 -17.95 9.09
N TRP A 264 -11.28 -17.31 8.09
CA TRP A 264 -11.19 -15.87 7.89
C TRP A 264 -12.48 -15.29 7.32
N VAL A 265 -12.64 -13.97 7.51
CA VAL A 265 -13.77 -13.21 6.98
C VAL A 265 -13.29 -11.88 6.43
N TRP A 266 -13.85 -11.45 5.30
CA TRP A 266 -13.77 -10.07 4.84
C TRP A 266 -15.09 -9.37 5.14
N VAL A 267 -15.01 -8.18 5.71
CA VAL A 267 -16.15 -7.31 5.98
C VAL A 267 -15.91 -5.94 5.36
N ARG A 268 -16.97 -5.38 4.79
CA ARG A 268 -16.99 -3.98 4.36
C ARG A 268 -17.63 -3.14 5.46
N SER A 269 -17.01 -2.03 5.80
CA SER A 269 -17.55 -1.07 6.77
C SER A 269 -17.39 0.36 6.25
N GLY A 270 -17.97 1.34 6.97
CA GLY A 270 -17.93 2.76 6.60
C GLY A 270 -19.12 3.20 5.72
N ARG A 271 -19.04 4.44 5.21
CA ARG A 271 -20.11 5.05 4.40
C ARG A 271 -19.53 5.73 3.17
N ASN A 272 -20.11 5.47 2.00
CA ASN A 272 -19.76 6.10 0.73
C ASN A 272 -18.23 6.02 0.46
N PHE A 273 -17.58 7.17 0.23
CA PHE A 273 -16.14 7.26 -0.02
C PHE A 273 -15.25 6.90 1.19
N MET A 274 -15.82 6.77 2.39
CA MET A 274 -15.11 6.32 3.60
C MET A 274 -15.25 4.81 3.84
N GLN A 275 -15.73 4.06 2.84
CA GLN A 275 -15.78 2.61 2.95
C GLN A 275 -14.39 2.00 3.00
N THR A 276 -14.21 1.01 3.86
CA THR A 276 -13.00 0.19 3.98
C THR A 276 -13.37 -1.28 3.87
N VAL A 277 -12.42 -2.11 3.44
CA VAL A 277 -12.55 -3.56 3.47
C VAL A 277 -11.54 -4.10 4.48
N HIS A 278 -12.04 -4.82 5.47
CA HIS A 278 -11.25 -5.45 6.51
C HIS A 278 -11.32 -6.95 6.38
N GLY A 279 -10.18 -7.62 6.43
CA GLY A 279 -10.12 -9.06 6.62
C GLY A 279 -9.68 -9.41 8.04
N TYR A 280 -10.21 -10.49 8.58
CA TYR A 280 -9.86 -10.99 9.90
C TYR A 280 -9.61 -12.49 9.86
N ARG A 281 -8.50 -12.92 10.44
CA ARG A 281 -8.18 -14.32 10.76
C ARG A 281 -7.75 -14.39 12.23
N PRO A 282 -8.64 -14.77 13.16
CA PRO A 282 -8.26 -14.95 14.56
C PRO A 282 -7.18 -16.01 14.69
N VAL A 283 -6.15 -15.73 15.48
CA VAL A 283 -5.02 -16.64 15.71
C VAL A 283 -4.85 -16.97 17.19
N THR A 284 -4.44 -18.20 17.45
CA THR A 284 -3.82 -18.60 18.71
C THR A 284 -2.32 -18.43 18.53
N ALA A 285 -1.72 -17.40 19.13
CA ALA A 285 -0.26 -17.27 19.18
C ALA A 285 0.34 -18.25 20.20
N THR A 286 0.02 -19.53 20.04
CA THR A 286 0.67 -20.62 20.75
C THR A 286 1.61 -21.25 19.75
N ALA A 287 2.89 -21.38 20.12
CA ALA A 287 3.87 -22.08 19.30
C ALA A 287 3.29 -23.46 18.94
N ALA A 288 3.00 -23.68 17.66
CA ALA A 288 2.84 -25.04 17.20
C ALA A 288 4.16 -25.75 17.55
N PRO A 289 4.14 -26.88 18.27
CA PRO A 289 5.38 -27.59 18.58
C PRO A 289 6.10 -27.83 17.27
N ALA A 290 7.31 -27.28 17.17
CA ALA A 290 8.10 -27.24 15.95
C ALA A 290 8.36 -28.66 15.45
N SER A 291 7.41 -29.19 14.68
CA SER A 291 7.51 -30.49 14.02
C SER A 291 8.19 -30.24 12.69
N VAL A 292 9.42 -29.74 12.74
CA VAL A 292 10.22 -29.50 11.54
C VAL A 292 10.82 -30.84 11.12
N THR A 293 10.00 -31.69 10.51
CA THR A 293 10.54 -32.66 9.55
C THR A 293 10.70 -31.88 8.26
N SER A 294 11.81 -31.15 8.13
CA SER A 294 12.24 -30.60 6.85
C SER A 294 12.64 -31.79 5.98
N ALA A 295 11.66 -32.38 5.30
CA ALA A 295 11.91 -33.24 4.16
C ALA A 295 12.41 -32.34 3.03
N ALA A 296 13.68 -31.94 3.12
CA ALA A 296 14.44 -31.55 1.96
C ALA A 296 14.41 -32.76 1.03
N ALA A 297 13.51 -32.72 0.04
CA ALA A 297 13.60 -33.57 -1.12
C ALA A 297 14.96 -33.23 -1.76
N VAL A 298 15.95 -34.07 -1.46
CA VAL A 298 17.20 -34.15 -2.20
C VAL A 298 16.78 -34.50 -3.62
N VAL A 299 16.68 -33.48 -4.46
CA VAL A 299 16.61 -33.66 -5.90
C VAL A 299 17.98 -34.20 -6.28
N GLU A 300 18.03 -35.52 -6.44
CA GLU A 300 19.15 -36.24 -7.02
C GLU A 300 19.44 -35.60 -8.40
N PRO A 301 20.66 -35.11 -8.66
CA PRO A 301 20.98 -34.54 -9.95
C PRO A 301 20.96 -35.66 -10.99
N ALA A 302 19.96 -35.60 -11.88
CA ALA A 302 19.94 -36.40 -13.10
C ALA A 302 21.24 -36.15 -13.87
N THR A 303 22.12 -37.15 -13.84
CA THR A 303 23.39 -37.14 -14.54
C THR A 303 23.08 -37.41 -16.02
N SER A 304 22.98 -36.36 -16.82
CA SER A 304 22.93 -36.48 -18.27
C SER A 304 24.31 -36.93 -18.77
N GLU A 305 24.41 -38.21 -19.11
CA GLU A 305 25.53 -38.81 -19.84
C GLU A 305 25.61 -38.20 -21.25
N VAL A 306 26.59 -37.32 -21.47
CA VAL A 306 26.89 -36.70 -22.77
C VAL A 306 27.85 -37.63 -23.53
N ALA A 307 27.37 -38.19 -24.65
CA ALA A 307 28.20 -38.92 -25.60
C ALA A 307 29.19 -37.97 -26.32
N PRO A 308 30.46 -38.37 -26.54
CA PRO A 308 31.41 -37.60 -27.32
C PRO A 308 31.29 -37.94 -28.81
N GLY A 309 31.17 -36.94 -29.68
CA GLY A 309 31.00 -37.19 -31.11
C GLY A 309 31.25 -36.00 -32.02
N THR A 310 32.54 -35.69 -32.23
CA THR A 310 33.13 -35.24 -33.51
C THR A 310 32.86 -33.80 -33.99
N ALA A 311 33.94 -32.99 -33.96
CA ALA A 311 34.10 -31.77 -34.76
C ALA A 311 34.33 -32.10 -36.25
N PRO A 312 34.15 -31.13 -37.18
CA PRO A 312 35.36 -30.45 -37.65
C PRO A 312 35.20 -28.95 -37.95
N VAL A 313 36.20 -28.19 -37.48
CA VAL A 313 37.04 -27.20 -38.18
C VAL A 313 36.50 -26.63 -39.51
N THR A 314 36.27 -25.32 -39.58
CA THR A 314 36.97 -24.41 -40.54
C THR A 314 36.89 -22.95 -40.07
N ALA A 315 37.99 -22.21 -40.28
CA ALA A 315 38.31 -20.90 -39.70
C ALA A 315 37.92 -19.70 -40.62
N PRO A 316 38.68 -18.58 -40.70
CA PRO A 316 38.43 -17.32 -39.98
C PRO A 316 38.16 -16.14 -40.94
N MET A 317 37.58 -15.03 -40.46
CA MET A 317 37.91 -13.71 -41.03
C MET A 317 37.94 -12.62 -39.96
N SER A 318 39.15 -12.09 -39.82
CA SER A 318 39.50 -10.85 -39.16
C SER A 318 38.90 -9.64 -39.87
N GLY A 319 38.51 -8.64 -39.10
CA GLY A 319 38.22 -7.29 -39.60
C GLY A 319 38.43 -6.27 -38.49
N PRO A 320 39.51 -5.45 -38.54
CA PRO A 320 39.70 -4.33 -37.63
C PRO A 320 39.07 -3.07 -38.24
N MET A 321 38.49 -2.16 -37.44
CA MET A 321 38.63 -0.72 -37.72
C MET A 321 38.06 0.19 -36.61
N THR A 322 38.98 1.03 -36.13
CA THR A 322 38.84 2.47 -35.79
C THR A 322 37.95 2.93 -34.64
N ALA A 323 38.64 3.37 -33.59
CA ALA A 323 38.24 4.47 -32.72
C ALA A 323 38.12 5.80 -33.50
N PRO A 324 37.39 6.78 -32.95
CA PRO A 324 38.03 8.06 -32.73
C PRO A 324 37.83 8.62 -31.32
N SER A 325 38.95 9.13 -30.83
CA SER A 325 39.18 10.07 -29.75
C SER A 325 38.38 11.37 -29.91
N THR A 326 37.72 11.83 -28.85
CA THR A 326 37.42 13.25 -28.62
C THR A 326 37.72 13.63 -27.16
N ALA A 327 38.48 14.71 -27.06
CA ALA A 327 39.10 15.28 -25.87
C ALA A 327 38.12 16.07 -24.97
N PRO A 328 38.53 16.49 -23.76
CA PRO A 328 37.63 16.98 -22.71
C PRO A 328 37.31 18.47 -22.85
N GLY A 329 36.03 18.81 -22.70
CA GLY A 329 35.50 20.17 -22.69
C GLY A 329 35.64 20.84 -21.32
N THR A 330 36.42 21.91 -21.33
CA THR A 330 36.63 23.03 -20.41
C THR A 330 35.51 23.34 -19.40
N ALA A 331 35.89 23.46 -18.13
CA ALA A 331 35.07 24.01 -17.05
C ALA A 331 35.01 25.56 -17.12
N PRO A 332 33.84 26.19 -16.88
CA PRO A 332 33.77 27.63 -16.63
C PRO A 332 34.02 27.95 -15.15
N ALA A 333 34.92 28.90 -14.93
CA ALA A 333 35.16 29.54 -13.64
C ALA A 333 33.93 30.36 -13.21
N VAL A 334 33.39 30.08 -12.03
CA VAL A 334 32.34 30.87 -11.39
C VAL A 334 32.99 31.85 -10.42
N THR A 335 32.91 33.13 -10.75
CA THR A 335 33.27 34.26 -9.90
C THR A 335 32.20 34.46 -8.82
N PRO A 336 32.55 34.58 -7.52
CA PRO A 336 31.58 34.94 -6.49
C PRO A 336 31.35 36.46 -6.53
N ALA A 337 30.12 36.87 -6.85
CA ALA A 337 29.68 38.26 -6.79
C ALA A 337 28.92 38.52 -5.48
N GLY A 338 29.50 39.39 -4.65
CA GLY A 338 28.80 40.52 -4.04
C GLY A 338 27.71 40.22 -3.00
N ALA A 339 28.08 40.32 -1.73
CA ALA A 339 27.16 40.65 -0.64
C ALA A 339 26.61 42.09 -0.82
N PRO A 340 25.30 42.33 -0.63
CA PRO A 340 24.82 43.65 -0.30
C PRO A 340 24.74 43.84 1.22
N ALA A 341 25.52 44.80 1.71
CA ALA A 341 25.13 45.67 2.82
C ALA A 341 23.68 46.15 2.58
N GLY A 342 22.77 46.12 3.54
CA GLY A 342 22.85 46.93 4.74
C GLY A 342 22.26 48.32 4.46
N ILE A 343 21.44 48.79 5.42
CA ILE A 343 20.91 50.15 5.61
C ILE A 343 19.46 50.35 5.08
N PRO A 344 18.59 51.12 5.77
CA PRO A 344 18.59 51.60 7.16
C PRO A 344 17.52 50.94 8.04
#